data_AF-A0A2E8VP64-F1
#
_entry.id   AF-A0A2E8VP64-F1
#
_cell.length_a   1.000
_cell.length_b   1.000
_cell.length_c   1.000
_cell.angle_alpha   90.00
_cell.angle_beta   90.00
_cell.angle_gamma   90.00
#
_symmetry.space_group_name_H-M   'P 1'
#
loop_
_entity.id
_entity.type
_entity.pdbx_description
1 polymer ?
#
loop_
_entity_poly.entity_id
_entity_poly.type
_entity_poly.pdbx_seq_one_letter_code
_entity_poly.pdbx_strand_id
1 'polypeptide(L)'
;MRLTIITTALLGLLLGLDAGAGKENFDRSKPHFIVETDDLDLSGFNALDGLGIQVEVIDFQDGDDLFLRKRPGRAKYGDIVLNRRYRGATDLQAWATEARRGEPTRRNIHITTLRRNGTPFQS
;
A
#
# COMPACT_ATOMS: atom_id res chain seq x y z
N MET A 1 -17.06 41.22 -48.99
CA MET A 1 -16.08 42.31 -49.23
C MET A 1 -15.37 42.60 -47.92
N ARG A 2 -14.03 42.49 -47.90
CA ARG A 2 -13.04 42.73 -46.80
C ARG A 2 -13.00 41.67 -45.69
N LEU A 3 -12.04 40.73 -45.59
CA LEU A 3 -10.56 40.70 -45.57
C LEU A 3 -9.97 40.77 -44.12
N THR A 4 -9.67 39.57 -43.59
CA THR A 4 -8.49 39.10 -42.82
C THR A 4 -7.80 40.02 -41.80
N ILE A 5 -7.78 39.61 -40.51
CA ILE A 5 -6.59 39.69 -39.64
C ILE A 5 -6.52 38.43 -38.75
N ILE A 6 -5.66 37.49 -39.15
CA ILE A 6 -5.19 36.35 -38.37
C ILE A 6 -4.06 36.87 -37.48
N THR A 7 -4.26 37.03 -36.17
CA THR A 7 -3.16 37.39 -35.25
C THR A 7 -3.44 36.91 -33.83
N THR A 8 -3.33 35.60 -33.58
CA THR A 8 -3.01 35.07 -32.23
C THR A 8 -2.43 33.65 -32.32
N ALA A 9 -1.53 33.43 -33.27
CA ALA A 9 -0.56 32.35 -33.19
C ALA A 9 0.80 33.01 -32.94
N LEU A 10 1.52 32.50 -31.95
CA LEU A 10 2.89 32.86 -31.56
C LEU A 10 3.06 33.96 -30.49
N LEU A 11 2.63 33.70 -29.25
CA LEU A 11 3.40 34.08 -28.06
C LEU A 11 2.86 33.34 -26.82
N GLY A 12 3.59 32.34 -26.33
CA GLY A 12 3.17 31.57 -25.16
C GLY A 12 3.96 30.29 -24.88
N LEU A 13 5.21 30.18 -25.36
CA LEU A 13 6.19 29.24 -24.84
C LEU A 13 7.21 30.01 -24.03
N LEU A 14 6.85 30.36 -22.80
CA LEU A 14 7.78 30.52 -21.68
C LEU A 14 6.95 30.78 -20.44
N LEU A 15 6.80 29.75 -19.60
CA LEU A 15 6.63 29.79 -18.15
C LEU A 15 6.16 28.40 -17.76
N GLY A 16 7.14 27.53 -17.50
CA GLY A 16 6.89 26.33 -16.72
C GLY A 16 6.33 26.78 -15.38
N LEU A 17 5.00 26.74 -15.26
CA LEU A 17 4.34 26.70 -13.98
C LEU A 17 4.54 25.26 -13.49
N ASP A 18 5.71 25.00 -12.88
CA ASP A 18 5.80 23.87 -11.96
C ASP A 18 4.73 24.15 -10.91
N ALA A 19 3.67 23.34 -10.97
CA ALA A 19 2.64 23.33 -9.97
C ALA A 19 3.36 22.98 -8.67
N GLY A 20 3.68 24.02 -7.90
CA GLY A 20 3.95 23.93 -6.49
C GLY A 20 2.68 23.46 -5.81
N ALA A 21 2.34 22.19 -6.03
CA ALA A 21 1.55 21.40 -5.10
C ALA A 21 2.23 21.62 -3.77
N GLY A 22 1.55 22.32 -2.85
CA GLY A 22 2.02 22.52 -1.50
C GLY A 22 2.45 21.16 -1.00
N LYS A 23 3.76 20.94 -0.90
CA LYS A 23 4.28 19.68 -0.40
C LYS A 23 4.06 19.77 1.09
N GLU A 24 2.88 19.30 1.51
CA GLU A 24 2.59 18.96 2.90
C GLU A 24 3.89 18.37 3.46
N ASN A 25 4.53 19.06 4.41
CA ASN A 25 5.79 18.58 4.96
C ASN A 25 5.45 17.38 5.83
N PHE A 26 5.44 16.21 5.21
CA PHE A 26 5.17 14.94 5.84
C PHE A 26 6.22 14.69 6.93
N ASP A 27 5.75 14.28 8.11
CA ASP A 27 6.62 13.88 9.22
C ASP A 27 7.53 12.73 8.75
N ARG A 28 8.82 13.05 8.59
CA ARG A 28 9.84 12.15 8.02
C ARG A 28 10.12 10.93 8.90
N SER A 29 9.66 10.96 10.16
CA SER A 29 9.82 9.85 11.09
C SER A 29 8.79 8.73 10.90
N LYS A 30 7.72 8.95 10.12
CA LYS A 30 6.62 7.99 9.97
C LYS A 30 6.60 7.37 8.57
N PRO A 31 6.47 6.03 8.45
CA PRO A 31 6.28 5.39 7.16
C PRO A 31 4.96 5.84 6.55
N HIS A 32 5.00 6.26 5.29
CA HIS A 32 3.80 6.63 4.53
C HIS A 32 3.40 5.44 3.67
N PHE A 33 2.15 5.01 3.80
CA PHE A 33 1.60 3.90 3.03
C PHE A 33 0.12 4.13 2.76
N ILE A 34 -0.37 3.53 1.69
CA ILE A 34 -1.79 3.44 1.35
C ILE A 34 -2.19 1.97 1.43
N VAL A 35 -3.39 1.73 1.95
CA VAL A 35 -4.05 0.43 1.98
C VAL A 35 -5.26 0.51 1.08
N GLU A 36 -5.33 -0.39 0.10
CA GLU A 36 -6.39 -0.45 -0.90
C GLU A 36 -7.01 -1.85 -0.93
N THR A 37 -8.31 -1.88 -1.21
CA THR A 37 -9.09 -3.08 -1.50
C THR A 37 -10.01 -2.74 -2.65
N ASP A 38 -10.35 -3.74 -3.46
CA ASP A 38 -11.09 -3.57 -4.72
C ASP A 38 -12.48 -2.91 -4.54
N ASP A 39 -13.11 -3.15 -3.40
CA ASP A 39 -14.52 -2.83 -3.15
C ASP A 39 -14.76 -2.04 -1.85
N LEU A 40 -13.69 -1.49 -1.24
CA LEU A 40 -13.76 -0.80 0.04
C LEU A 40 -12.71 0.30 0.19
N ASP A 41 -13.14 1.49 0.63
CA ASP A 41 -12.23 2.54 1.07
C ASP A 41 -11.59 2.20 2.44
N LEU A 42 -10.32 1.81 2.38
CA LEU A 42 -9.48 1.48 3.52
C LEU A 42 -8.48 2.61 3.87
N SER A 43 -8.71 3.83 3.41
CA SER A 43 -7.80 4.94 3.67
C SER A 43 -7.72 5.36 5.15
N GLY A 44 -6.62 6.02 5.52
CA GLY A 44 -6.46 6.70 6.81
C GLY A 44 -5.83 5.90 7.94
N PHE A 45 -5.10 4.82 7.63
CA PHE A 45 -4.26 4.12 8.61
C PHE A 45 -3.03 4.93 9.00
N ASN A 46 -2.68 4.86 10.29
CA ASN A 46 -1.54 5.58 10.87
C ASN A 46 -0.37 4.65 11.22
N ALA A 47 -0.65 3.36 11.41
CA ALA A 47 0.37 2.36 11.72
C ALA A 47 -0.03 1.00 11.15
N LEU A 48 1.00 0.24 10.76
CA LEU A 48 0.94 -1.09 10.20
C LEU A 48 2.02 -1.93 10.89
N ASP A 49 1.66 -3.13 11.31
CA ASP A 49 2.55 -4.13 11.90
C ASP A 49 2.23 -5.53 11.34
N GLY A 50 3.17 -6.46 11.50
CA GLY A 50 2.96 -7.88 11.19
C GLY A 50 3.27 -8.30 9.75
N LEU A 51 3.95 -7.47 8.96
CA LEU A 51 4.41 -7.81 7.60
C LEU A 51 5.64 -8.75 7.60
N GLY A 52 5.60 -9.80 8.41
CA GLY A 52 6.64 -10.81 8.51
C GLY A 52 6.24 -12.12 7.82
N ILE A 53 7.15 -12.68 7.04
CA ILE A 53 7.05 -14.06 6.54
C ILE A 53 8.21 -14.83 7.15
N GLN A 54 7.89 -15.95 7.81
CA GLN A 54 8.88 -16.83 8.41
C GLN A 54 8.81 -18.19 7.72
N VAL A 55 9.95 -18.66 7.20
CA VAL A 55 10.06 -20.01 6.65
C VAL A 55 10.75 -20.87 7.69
N GLU A 56 10.06 -21.91 8.15
CA GLU A 56 10.67 -22.88 9.07
C GLU A 56 11.83 -23.58 8.39
N VAL A 57 12.87 -23.91 9.15
CA VAL A 57 13.99 -24.70 8.63
C VAL A 57 13.94 -26.07 9.29
N ILE A 58 13.78 -27.10 8.48
CA ILE A 58 13.72 -28.48 8.92
C ILE A 58 15.08 -29.11 8.65
N ASP A 59 15.60 -29.82 9.65
CA ASP A 59 16.78 -30.65 9.46
C ASP A 59 16.38 -32.03 8.99
N PHE A 60 16.95 -32.45 7.87
CA PHE A 60 16.70 -33.75 7.27
C PHE A 60 18.02 -34.53 7.21
N GLN A 61 18.00 -35.76 7.72
CA GLN A 61 19.07 -36.73 7.60
C GLN A 61 18.52 -37.92 6.80
N ASP A 62 19.19 -38.24 5.70
CA ASP A 62 18.77 -39.34 4.83
C ASP A 62 19.58 -40.59 5.17
N GLY A 63 18.92 -41.63 5.69
CA GLY A 63 19.53 -42.94 5.97
C GLY A 63 20.91 -42.88 6.64
N ASP A 64 21.93 -43.28 5.88
CA ASP A 64 23.33 -43.40 6.30
C ASP A 64 24.15 -42.09 6.14
N ASP A 65 23.50 -40.96 5.81
CA ASP A 65 24.17 -39.66 5.70
C ASP A 65 24.64 -39.19 7.09
N LEU A 66 25.93 -38.87 7.20
CA LEU A 66 26.57 -38.42 8.43
C LEU A 66 26.27 -36.94 8.75
N PHE A 67 25.69 -36.19 7.81
CA PHE A 67 25.45 -34.75 7.95
C PHE A 67 23.97 -34.38 7.82
N LEU A 68 23.50 -33.49 8.71
CA LEU A 68 22.16 -32.93 8.65
C LEU A 68 22.11 -31.82 7.58
N ARG A 69 21.10 -31.88 6.70
CA ARG A 69 20.86 -30.85 5.69
C ARG A 69 19.63 -30.01 6.05
N LYS A 70 19.79 -28.70 5.92
CA LYS A 70 18.72 -27.72 6.11
C LYS A 70 17.81 -27.74 4.88
N ARG A 71 16.52 -28.00 5.07
CA ARG A 71 15.49 -27.90 4.03
C ARG A 71 14.47 -26.84 4.43
N PRO A 72 13.94 -26.04 3.48
CA PRO A 72 12.85 -25.13 3.76
C PRO A 72 11.61 -25.95 4.13
N GLY A 73 11.07 -25.67 5.31
CA GLY A 73 9.83 -26.21 5.83
C GLY A 73 8.63 -25.35 5.44
N ARG A 74 7.60 -25.34 6.29
CA ARG A 74 6.37 -24.61 6.03
C ARG A 74 6.60 -23.10 6.19
N ALA A 75 6.03 -22.32 5.27
CA ALA A 75 5.96 -20.87 5.42
C ALA A 75 4.83 -20.51 6.40
N LYS A 76 5.16 -19.67 7.38
CA LYS A 76 4.26 -19.03 8.33
C LYS A 76 4.12 -17.56 7.94
N TYR A 77 2.88 -17.11 7.83
CA TYR A 77 2.54 -15.71 7.58
C TYR A 77 2.10 -15.08 8.90
N GLY A 78 2.66 -13.91 9.22
CA GLY A 78 2.25 -13.15 10.40
C GLY A 78 0.85 -12.54 10.24
N ASP A 79 0.19 -12.30 11.38
CA ASP A 79 -1.07 -11.56 11.40
C ASP A 79 -0.82 -10.08 11.17
N ILE A 80 -1.61 -9.47 10.28
CA ILE A 80 -1.50 -8.05 9.94
C ILE A 80 -2.32 -7.23 10.93
N VAL A 81 -1.68 -6.24 11.56
CA VAL A 81 -2.35 -5.32 12.48
C VAL A 81 -2.31 -3.90 11.91
N LEU A 82 -3.49 -3.34 11.66
CA LEU A 82 -3.67 -2.00 11.10
C LEU A 82 -4.39 -1.10 12.09
N ASN A 83 -3.77 0.05 12.41
CA ASN A 83 -4.32 1.01 13.37
C ASN A 83 -4.69 2.32 12.68
N ARG A 84 -5.95 2.75 12.84
CA ARG A 84 -6.45 4.04 12.39
C ARG A 84 -7.26 4.75 13.46
N ARG A 85 -7.37 6.08 13.34
CA ARG A 85 -8.36 6.84 14.12
C ARG A 85 -9.75 6.56 13.55
N TYR A 86 -10.75 6.54 14.42
CA TYR A 86 -12.14 6.43 14.00
C TYR A 86 -12.54 7.66 13.17
N ARG A 87 -13.10 7.44 11.98
CA ARG A 87 -13.54 8.50 11.05
C ARG A 87 -15.01 8.36 10.62
N GLY A 88 -15.81 7.56 11.32
CA GLY A 88 -17.22 7.34 10.96
C GLY A 88 -17.46 6.44 9.74
N ALA A 89 -16.40 5.97 9.05
CA ALA A 89 -16.52 5.00 7.97
C ALA A 89 -17.07 3.67 8.51
N THR A 90 -18.27 3.32 8.08
CA THR A 90 -19.02 2.14 8.50
C THR A 90 -18.49 0.85 7.93
N ASP A 91 -17.79 0.90 6.80
CA ASP A 91 -17.62 -0.27 5.98
C ASP A 91 -16.58 -1.26 6.54
N LEU A 92 -15.47 -0.76 7.10
CA LEU A 92 -14.53 -1.60 7.87
C LEU A 92 -15.21 -2.19 9.11
N GLN A 93 -16.09 -1.42 9.76
CA GLN A 93 -16.84 -1.89 10.93
C GLN A 93 -17.90 -2.93 10.53
N ALA A 94 -18.55 -2.77 9.38
CA ALA A 94 -19.49 -3.70 8.80
C ALA A 94 -18.78 -5.01 8.45
N TRP A 95 -17.64 -4.92 7.77
CA TRP A 95 -16.80 -6.08 7.44
C TRP A 95 -16.31 -6.81 8.70
N ALA A 96 -15.85 -6.08 9.73
CA ALA A 96 -15.51 -6.68 11.02
C ALA A 96 -16.73 -7.32 11.72
N THR A 97 -17.94 -6.78 11.50
CA THR A 97 -19.17 -7.34 12.05
C THR A 97 -19.60 -8.61 11.32
N GLU A 98 -19.45 -8.69 10.00
CA GLU A 98 -19.65 -9.92 9.20
C GLU A 98 -18.77 -11.05 9.71
N ALA A 99 -17.47 -10.78 9.86
CA ALA A 99 -16.52 -11.75 10.41
C ALA A 99 -16.92 -12.21 11.83
N ARG A 100 -17.36 -11.29 12.70
CA ARG A 100 -17.84 -11.62 14.05
C ARG A 100 -19.13 -12.45 14.06
N ARG A 101 -19.97 -12.33 13.02
CA ARG A 101 -21.21 -13.11 12.87
C ARG A 101 -20.97 -14.52 12.32
N GLY A 102 -19.75 -14.84 11.92
CA GLY A 102 -19.38 -16.15 11.37
C GLY A 102 -19.41 -16.23 9.85
N GLU A 103 -19.64 -15.10 9.15
CA GLU A 103 -19.67 -15.01 7.69
C GLU A 103 -18.53 -14.11 7.17
N PRO A 104 -17.24 -14.48 7.36
CA PRO A 104 -16.13 -13.64 6.98
C PRO A 104 -15.96 -13.59 5.44
N THR A 105 -16.27 -12.45 4.85
CA THR A 105 -15.93 -12.18 3.44
C THR A 105 -14.41 -11.97 3.31
N ARG A 106 -13.71 -12.84 2.57
CA ARG A 106 -12.28 -12.65 2.28
C ARG A 106 -12.08 -11.55 1.25
N ARG A 107 -11.08 -10.70 1.47
CA ARG A 107 -10.74 -9.56 0.60
C ARG A 107 -9.24 -9.53 0.33
N ASN A 108 -8.88 -9.12 -0.88
CA ASN A 108 -7.50 -8.84 -1.22
C ASN A 108 -7.14 -7.45 -0.70
N ILE A 109 -5.99 -7.35 -0.05
CA ILE A 109 -5.48 -6.09 0.49
C ILE A 109 -4.15 -5.80 -0.20
N HIS A 110 -4.07 -4.61 -0.79
CA HIS A 110 -2.85 -4.09 -1.37
C HIS A 110 -2.28 -3.00 -0.46
N ILE A 111 -1.03 -3.17 -0.01
CA ILE A 111 -0.34 -2.20 0.82
C ILE A 111 0.81 -1.64 0.03
N THR A 112 0.74 -0.34 -0.28
CA THR A 112 1.76 0.34 -1.05
C THR A 112 2.45 1.38 -0.20
N THR A 113 3.79 1.28 -0.10
CA THR A 113 4.58 2.34 0.52
C THR A 113 4.65 3.54 -0.43
N LEU A 114 4.55 4.75 0.10
CA LEU A 114 4.65 5.98 -0.66
C LEU A 114 6.03 6.60 -0.58
N ARG A 115 6.45 7.22 -1.67
CA ARG A 115 7.60 8.12 -1.71
C ARG A 115 7.23 9.50 -1.14
N ARG A 116 8.25 10.31 -0.87
CA ARG A 116 8.12 11.69 -0.36
C ARG A 116 7.18 12.57 -1.18
N ASN A 117 7.10 12.35 -2.48
CA ASN A 117 6.26 13.11 -3.42
C ASN A 117 4.83 12.57 -3.51
N GLY A 118 4.43 11.64 -2.64
CA GLY A 118 3.11 11.00 -2.66
C GLY A 118 2.95 9.94 -3.75
N THR A 119 3.99 9.67 -4.56
CA THR A 119 3.91 8.62 -5.58
C THR A 119 4.09 7.23 -4.97
N PRO A 120 3.34 6.22 -5.43
CA PRO A 120 3.55 4.82 -5.08
C PRO A 120 5.00 4.39 -5.28
N PHE A 121 5.56 3.66 -4.32
CA PHE A 121 6.82 2.96 -4.50
C PHE A 121 6.59 1.75 -5.41
N GLN A 122 7.05 1.88 -6.65
CA GLN A 122 7.11 0.77 -7.62
C GLN A 122 8.48 0.10 -7.45
N SER A 123 8.49 -1.21 -7.24
CA SER A 123 9.71 -2.05 -7.23
C SER A 123 10.16 -2.38 -8.64
#